data_AF-A0A8J6KYN4-F1
#
_entry.id   AF-A0A8J6KYN4-F1
#
_cell.length_a   1.000
_cell.length_b   1.000
_cell.length_c   1.000
_cell.angle_alpha   90.00
_cell.angle_beta   90.00
_cell.angle_gamma   90.00
#
_symmetry.space_group_name_H-M   'P 1'
#
loop_
_entity.id
_entity.type
_entity.pdbx_description
1 polymer ?
#
loop_
_entity_poly.entity_id
_entity_poly.type
_entity_poly.pdbx_seq_one_letter_code
_entity_poly.pdbx_strand_id
1 'polypeptide(L)'
;MARGLNGRGHALLILRPEELGFLHYLKQSKVPLNQFDFSWSEVSDIQSQLEKLIEKNYFLLKSAQEAYKSYIRAYDSHSIKQIFDVNNLNLPQVALSFGFKVPPFVDLNVSSHDGKLKKRGGGGGFGYQKTKKVEKSKIFKHISKKTEDRRQFSH
;
A
#
# COMPACT_ATOMS: atom_id res chain seq x y z
N MET A 1 15.84 -10.97 -8.29
CA MET A 1 16.23 -12.09 -9.18
C MET A 1 17.72 -12.30 -9.05
N ALA A 2 18.18 -13.38 -8.42
CA ALA A 2 19.59 -13.73 -8.36
C ALA A 2 19.75 -15.10 -9.04
N ARG A 3 19.88 -15.10 -10.36
CA ARG A 3 20.29 -16.27 -11.13
C ARG A 3 21.20 -15.83 -12.26
N GLY A 4 22.49 -15.69 -11.94
CA GLY A 4 23.53 -15.93 -12.92
C GLY A 4 23.62 -17.42 -13.18
N LEU A 5 23.77 -17.80 -14.44
CA LEU A 5 24.05 -19.16 -14.90
C LEU A 5 25.20 -19.72 -14.03
N ASN A 6 24.92 -20.77 -13.24
CA ASN A 6 25.88 -21.55 -12.43
C ASN A 6 26.28 -21.02 -11.04
N GLY A 7 25.60 -20.04 -10.46
CA GLY A 7 25.86 -19.62 -9.07
C GLY A 7 25.11 -20.46 -8.02
N ARG A 8 25.82 -21.09 -7.07
CA ARG A 8 25.22 -21.53 -5.80
C ARG A 8 25.19 -20.34 -4.85
N GLY A 9 24.02 -19.97 -4.36
CA GLY A 9 23.82 -18.87 -3.41
C GLY A 9 23.05 -19.33 -2.19
N HIS A 10 23.37 -18.76 -1.03
CA HIS A 10 22.60 -18.92 0.19
C HIS A 10 21.74 -17.68 0.39
N ALA A 11 20.50 -17.87 0.85
CA ALA A 11 19.60 -16.79 1.20
C ALA A 11 19.39 -16.80 2.72
N LEU A 12 19.45 -15.63 3.34
CA LEU A 12 19.07 -15.44 4.72
C LEU A 12 17.65 -14.89 4.77
N LEU A 13 16.84 -15.47 5.66
CA LEU A 13 15.49 -15.02 5.94
C LEU A 13 15.45 -14.53 7.38
N ILE A 14 15.14 -13.24 7.56
CA ILE A 14 14.95 -12.63 8.86
C ILE A 14 13.45 -12.53 9.08
N LEU A 15 12.97 -13.12 10.17
CA LEU A 15 11.55 -13.10 10.54
C LEU A 15 11.40 -12.42 11.89
N ARG A 16 10.38 -11.58 11.99
CA ARG A 16 9.92 -11.09 13.29
C ARG A 16 9.12 -12.19 14.02
N PRO A 17 8.99 -12.12 15.35
CA PRO A 17 8.25 -13.14 16.10
C PRO A 17 6.80 -13.29 15.63
N GLU A 18 6.17 -12.22 15.13
CA GLU A 18 4.80 -12.29 14.59
C GLU A 18 4.73 -13.04 13.24
N GLU A 19 5.86 -13.20 12.55
CA GLU A 19 5.93 -13.76 11.20
C GLU A 19 6.34 -15.23 11.19
N LEU A 20 6.58 -15.83 12.36
CA LEU A 20 7.03 -17.22 12.48
C LEU A 20 6.04 -18.21 11.85
N GLY A 21 4.75 -17.85 11.76
CA GLY A 21 3.75 -18.63 11.03
C GLY A 21 4.10 -18.85 9.55
N PHE A 22 4.92 -17.98 8.95
CA PHE A 22 5.39 -18.12 7.57
C PHE A 22 6.28 -19.36 7.38
N LEU A 23 6.98 -19.81 8.43
CA LEU A 23 7.77 -21.04 8.38
C LEU A 23 6.91 -22.27 8.07
N HIS A 24 5.64 -22.28 8.47
CA HIS A 24 4.72 -23.36 8.14
C HIS A 24 4.48 -23.45 6.63
N TYR A 25 4.29 -22.31 5.96
CA TYR A 25 4.13 -22.24 4.50
C TYR A 25 5.38 -22.71 3.75
N LEU A 26 6.57 -22.36 4.25
CA LEU A 26 7.83 -22.80 3.66
C LEU A 26 8.04 -24.31 3.81
N LYS A 27 7.66 -24.87 4.96
CA LYS A 27 7.67 -26.33 5.19
C LYS A 27 6.72 -27.07 4.25
N GLN A 28 5.49 -26.58 4.08
CA GLN A 28 4.53 -27.13 3.12
C GLN A 28 5.05 -27.08 1.68
N SER A 29 5.76 -26.00 1.33
CA SER A 29 6.38 -25.82 0.02
C SER A 29 7.68 -26.63 -0.16
N LYS A 30 8.04 -27.48 0.81
CA LYS A 30 9.24 -28.33 0.81
C LYS A 30 10.56 -27.55 0.65
N VAL A 31 10.59 -26.32 1.17
CA VAL A 31 11.82 -25.51 1.21
C VAL A 31 12.65 -25.97 2.42
N PRO A 32 13.92 -26.38 2.24
CA PRO A 32 14.79 -26.71 3.36
C PRO A 32 15.13 -25.43 4.14
N LEU A 33 14.90 -25.44 5.45
CA LEU A 33 15.15 -24.31 6.35
C LEU A 33 16.21 -24.71 7.36
N ASN A 34 17.28 -23.94 7.44
CA ASN A 34 18.29 -24.05 8.48
C ASN A 34 18.10 -22.89 9.44
N GLN A 35 17.87 -23.19 10.72
CA GLN A 35 17.87 -22.18 11.77
C GLN A 35 19.31 -21.81 12.11
N PHE A 36 19.56 -20.51 12.25
CA PHE A 36 20.82 -19.97 12.72
C PHE A 36 20.58 -19.29 14.06
N ASP A 37 21.31 -19.73 15.09
CA ASP A 37 21.33 -19.04 16.37
C ASP A 37 22.51 -18.07 16.38
N PHE A 38 22.22 -16.80 16.66
CA PHE A 38 23.23 -15.74 16.70
C PHE A 38 23.56 -15.37 18.15
N SER A 39 24.85 -15.22 18.45
CA SER A 39 25.27 -14.65 19.73
C SER A 39 25.21 -13.12 19.68
N TRP A 40 24.29 -12.53 20.44
CA TRP A 40 24.14 -11.08 20.54
C TRP A 40 25.35 -10.38 21.17
N SER A 41 26.24 -11.13 21.83
CA SER A 41 27.46 -10.60 22.44
C SER A 41 28.49 -10.07 21.42
N GLU A 42 28.43 -10.53 20.17
CA GLU A 42 29.36 -10.13 19.11
C GLU A 42 28.84 -8.98 18.24
N VAL A 43 27.56 -8.62 18.41
CA VAL A 43 26.91 -7.59 17.61
C VAL A 43 27.06 -6.25 18.32
N SER A 44 27.78 -5.31 17.70
CA SER A 44 27.90 -3.94 18.20
C SER A 44 26.57 -3.20 18.09
N ASP A 45 26.21 -2.44 19.12
CA ASP A 45 25.04 -1.56 19.06
C ASP A 45 25.31 -0.38 18.11
N ILE A 46 24.71 -0.45 16.92
CA ILE A 46 24.81 0.56 15.86
C ILE A 46 23.63 1.53 15.84
N GLN A 47 22.67 1.40 16.77
CA GLN A 47 21.41 2.14 16.72
C GLN A 47 21.66 3.65 16.71
N SER A 48 22.48 4.14 17.65
CA SER A 48 22.81 5.57 17.77
C SER A 48 23.56 6.14 16.56
N GLN A 49 24.31 5.30 15.84
CA GLN A 49 25.07 5.70 14.66
C GLN A 49 24.13 5.80 13.45
N LEU A 50 23.20 4.85 13.31
CA LEU A 50 22.21 4.81 12.26
C LEU A 50 21.24 6.00 12.39
N GLU A 51 20.74 6.29 13.59
CA GLU A 51 19.88 7.45 13.85
C GLU A 51 20.58 8.77 13.45
N LYS A 52 21.83 8.97 13.88
CA LYS A 52 22.61 10.18 13.52
C LYS A 52 22.84 10.30 12.01
N LEU A 53 23.05 9.18 11.32
CA LEU A 53 23.32 9.16 9.88
C LEU A 53 22.06 9.51 9.08
N ILE A 54 20.91 8.97 9.49
CA ILE A 54 19.61 9.29 8.89
C ILE A 54 19.22 10.74 9.16
N GLU A 55 19.42 11.24 10.39
CA GLU A 55 19.08 12.62 10.76
C GLU A 55 19.94 13.67 10.02
N LYS A 56 21.24 13.41 9.86
CA LYS A 56 22.17 14.36 9.22
C LYS A 56 22.01 14.45 7.70
N ASN A 57 21.56 13.39 7.04
CA ASN A 57 21.49 13.35 5.58
C ASN A 57 20.04 13.44 5.10
N TYR A 58 19.69 14.57 4.51
CA TYR A 58 18.35 14.82 3.96
C TYR A 58 17.89 13.76 2.95
N PHE A 59 18.77 13.30 2.05
CA PHE A 59 18.40 12.30 1.04
C PHE A 59 18.15 10.93 1.67
N LEU A 60 18.96 10.55 2.65
CA LEU A 60 18.76 9.29 3.37
C LEU A 60 17.50 9.36 4.25
N LEU A 61 17.24 10.49 4.90
CA LEU A 61 16.00 10.71 5.65
C LEU A 61 14.77 10.54 4.74
N LYS A 62 14.76 11.19 3.58
CA LYS A 62 13.66 11.10 2.62
C LYS A 62 13.49 9.68 2.08
N SER A 63 14.60 9.02 1.73
CA SER A 63 14.58 7.64 1.25
C SER A 63 14.10 6.66 2.33
N ALA A 64 14.55 6.81 3.57
CA ALA A 64 14.09 6.02 4.70
C ALA A 64 12.59 6.20 4.96
N GLN A 65 12.06 7.44 4.81
CA GLN A 65 10.63 7.70 5.01
C GLN A 65 9.79 7.00 3.94
N GLU A 66 10.27 7.03 2.69
CA GLU A 66 9.64 6.32 1.59
C GLU A 66 9.72 4.80 1.77
N ALA A 67 10.87 4.28 2.22
CA ALA A 67 11.06 2.88 2.53
C ALA A 67 10.13 2.40 3.66
N TYR A 68 9.99 3.19 4.73
CA TYR A 68 9.06 2.90 5.83
C TYR A 68 7.60 2.86 5.37
N LYS A 69 7.18 3.84 4.55
CA LYS A 69 5.83 3.83 3.94
C LYS A 69 5.61 2.61 3.04
N SER A 70 6.61 2.28 2.22
CA SER A 70 6.57 1.12 1.32
C SER A 70 6.50 -0.19 2.09
N TYR A 71 7.26 -0.32 3.18
CA TYR A 71 7.24 -1.48 4.07
C TYR A 71 5.83 -1.69 4.62
N ILE A 72 5.21 -0.68 5.22
CA ILE A 72 3.86 -0.87 5.79
C ILE A 72 2.81 -1.16 4.70
N ARG A 73 2.90 -0.52 3.54
CA ARG A 73 2.04 -0.82 2.38
C ARG A 73 2.22 -2.26 1.87
N ALA A 74 3.42 -2.82 1.99
CA ALA A 74 3.67 -4.22 1.64
C ALA A 74 2.92 -5.16 2.58
N TYR A 75 2.87 -4.88 3.89
CA TYR A 75 2.01 -5.63 4.83
C TYR A 75 0.52 -5.45 4.50
N ASP A 76 0.12 -4.22 4.15
CA ASP A 76 -1.28 -3.94 3.79
C ASP A 76 -1.71 -4.59 2.47
N SER A 77 -0.80 -4.81 1.53
CA SER A 77 -1.10 -5.50 0.27
C SER A 77 -0.87 -7.01 0.32
N HIS A 78 -0.28 -7.52 1.41
CA HIS A 78 0.06 -8.93 1.51
C HIS A 78 -1.19 -9.83 1.60
N SER A 79 -1.19 -10.95 0.87
CA SER A 79 -2.36 -11.83 0.80
C SER A 79 -2.59 -12.64 2.09
N ILE A 80 -1.53 -12.95 2.84
CA ILE A 80 -1.59 -13.79 4.04
C ILE A 80 -1.75 -12.91 5.29
N LYS A 81 -2.94 -12.32 5.44
CA LYS A 81 -3.27 -11.37 6.53
C LYS A 81 -3.16 -11.94 7.93
N GLN A 82 -3.34 -13.26 8.08
CA GLN A 82 -3.17 -13.95 9.35
C GLN A 82 -1.73 -13.95 9.90
N ILE A 83 -0.73 -13.73 9.03
CA ILE A 83 0.69 -13.63 9.43
C ILE A 83 1.18 -12.20 9.27
N PHE A 84 0.87 -11.56 8.13
CA PHE A 84 1.31 -10.21 7.81
C PHE A 84 0.16 -9.22 7.99
N ASP A 85 -0.18 -8.93 9.26
CA ASP A 85 -1.17 -7.92 9.63
C ASP A 85 -0.49 -6.60 10.00
N VAL A 86 -1.01 -5.49 9.47
CA VAL A 86 -0.58 -4.13 9.81
C VAL A 86 -1.07 -3.74 11.21
N ASN A 87 -2.23 -4.23 11.64
CA ASN A 87 -2.78 -3.84 12.95
C ASN A 87 -1.98 -4.42 14.12
N ASN A 88 -1.38 -5.61 13.92
CA ASN A 88 -0.52 -6.25 14.90
C ASN A 88 0.95 -5.79 14.80
N LEU A 89 1.26 -4.87 13.87
CA LEU A 89 2.61 -4.38 13.66
C LEU A 89 2.96 -3.29 14.68
N ASN A 90 4.07 -3.47 15.40
CA ASN A 90 4.61 -2.42 16.27
C ASN A 90 5.28 -1.32 15.44
N LEU A 91 4.49 -0.35 14.97
CA LEU A 91 4.95 0.77 14.15
C LEU A 91 6.11 1.56 14.79
N PRO A 92 6.10 1.86 16.11
CA PRO A 92 7.25 2.48 16.77
C PRO A 92 8.56 1.69 16.63
N GLN A 93 8.54 0.37 16.84
CA GLN A 93 9.75 -0.44 16.71
C GLN A 93 10.22 -0.53 15.25
N VAL A 94 9.29 -0.66 14.30
CA VAL A 94 9.64 -0.63 12.88
C VAL A 94 10.30 0.70 12.53
N ALA A 95 9.76 1.83 13.01
CA ALA A 95 10.36 3.14 12.77
C ALA A 95 11.79 3.25 13.32
N LEU A 96 12.05 2.69 14.52
CA LEU A 96 13.41 2.62 15.08
C LEU A 96 14.37 1.83 14.17
N SER A 97 13.92 0.72 13.58
CA SER A 97 14.73 -0.07 12.63
C SER A 97 15.08 0.68 11.34
N PHE A 98 14.30 1.69 10.96
CA PHE A 98 14.61 2.59 9.85
C PHE A 98 15.45 3.81 10.28
N GLY A 99 15.81 3.92 11.55
CA GLY A 99 16.63 5.01 12.09
C GLY A 99 15.87 6.24 12.53
N PHE A 100 14.55 6.13 12.71
CA PHE A 100 13.73 7.25 13.16
C PHE A 100 13.60 7.27 14.68
N LYS A 101 14.03 8.36 15.30
CA LYS A 101 13.76 8.63 16.72
C LYS A 101 12.29 8.93 17.00
N VAL A 102 11.62 9.58 16.03
CA VAL A 102 10.19 9.87 16.07
C VAL A 102 9.54 9.21 14.85
N PRO A 103 8.54 8.34 15.04
CA PRO A 103 7.91 7.63 13.94
C PRO A 103 7.26 8.63 12.96
N PRO A 104 7.60 8.57 11.66
CA PRO A 104 6.97 9.44 10.67
C PRO A 104 5.52 9.02 10.46
N PHE A 105 4.65 9.99 10.20
CA PHE A 105 3.25 9.73 9.91
C PHE A 105 3.08 8.99 8.58
N VAL A 106 2.21 7.98 8.59
CA VAL A 106 1.87 7.18 7.42
C VAL A 106 0.37 7.09 7.33
N ASP A 107 -0.18 7.58 6.22
CA ASP A 107 -1.58 7.35 5.85
C ASP A 107 -1.78 5.88 5.52
N LEU A 108 -2.22 5.13 6.52
CA LEU A 108 -2.71 3.79 6.35
C LEU A 108 -4.15 3.90 5.87
N ASN A 109 -4.35 3.94 4.55
CA ASN A 109 -5.65 3.62 3.97
C ASN A 109 -5.87 2.11 4.08
N VAL A 110 -5.86 1.59 5.32
CA VAL A 110 -6.18 0.20 5.62
C VAL A 110 -7.57 0.00 5.06
N SER A 111 -7.62 -0.60 3.87
CA SER A 111 -8.89 -0.99 3.29
C SER A 111 -9.36 -2.13 4.15
N SER A 112 -10.13 -1.81 5.19
CA SER A 112 -10.97 -2.76 5.89
C SER A 112 -11.81 -3.43 4.82
N HIS A 113 -11.33 -4.58 4.33
CA HIS A 113 -12.10 -5.47 3.47
C HIS A 113 -13.29 -6.07 4.24
N ASP A 114 -13.48 -5.70 5.51
CA ASP A 114 -14.74 -5.83 6.22
C ASP A 114 -15.61 -4.58 6.00
N GLY A 115 -16.29 -4.57 4.86
CA GLY A 115 -17.05 -3.39 4.44
C GLY A 115 -17.84 -3.62 3.18
N LYS A 116 -18.69 -4.65 3.16
CA LYS A 116 -19.80 -4.78 2.22
C LYS A 116 -20.42 -3.39 1.95
N LEU A 117 -20.38 -2.97 0.69
CA LEU A 117 -21.35 -2.13 0.02
C LEU A 117 -22.22 -1.25 0.96
N LYS A 118 -21.69 -0.17 1.53
CA LYS A 118 -22.55 0.92 1.98
C LYS A 118 -22.84 1.81 0.78
N LYS A 119 -23.85 1.40 0.00
CA LYS A 119 -24.73 2.36 -0.68
C LYS A 119 -25.01 3.47 0.34
N ARG A 120 -24.63 4.70 0.01
CA ARG A 120 -24.98 5.88 0.81
C ARG A 120 -26.50 5.96 0.84
N GLY A 121 -27.08 5.40 1.89
CA GLY A 121 -28.48 5.52 2.24
C GLY A 121 -28.73 6.96 2.68
N GLY A 122 -29.05 7.80 1.71
CA GLY A 122 -29.66 9.10 1.96
C GLY A 122 -31.15 8.92 2.22
N GLY A 123 -31.52 9.01 3.49
CA GLY A 123 -32.74 9.63 4.01
C GLY A 123 -34.10 9.30 3.37
N GLY A 124 -34.84 8.42 4.05
CA GLY A 124 -36.27 8.55 4.40
C GLY A 124 -37.22 9.33 3.49
N GLY A 125 -38.11 8.60 2.82
CA GLY A 125 -39.36 9.10 2.28
C GLY A 125 -40.31 7.96 1.95
N PHE A 126 -41.34 7.77 2.77
CA PHE A 126 -42.48 6.89 2.47
C PHE A 126 -43.13 7.32 1.15
N GLY A 127 -43.25 6.42 0.17
CA GLY A 127 -43.90 6.74 -1.09
C GLY A 127 -44.12 5.51 -1.96
N TYR A 128 -45.36 5.03 -1.99
CA TYR A 128 -45.88 4.03 -2.90
C TYR A 128 -45.38 4.21 -4.35
N GLN A 129 -44.89 3.13 -4.96
CA GLN A 129 -44.60 3.12 -6.39
C GLN A 129 -45.90 3.18 -7.20
N LYS A 130 -46.06 4.25 -7.99
CA LYS A 130 -47.10 4.35 -9.03
C LYS A 130 -46.41 4.37 -10.39
N THR A 131 -46.60 3.31 -11.18
CA THR A 131 -46.13 3.21 -12.56
C THR A 131 -46.93 4.16 -13.45
N LYS A 132 -46.34 5.31 -13.82
CA LYS A 132 -46.89 6.15 -14.89
C LYS A 132 -46.17 5.85 -16.21
N LYS A 133 -46.93 5.30 -17.17
CA LYS A 133 -46.59 5.26 -18.60
C LYS A 133 -46.24 6.69 -19.05
N VAL A 134 -45.01 6.89 -19.54
CA VAL A 134 -44.63 8.13 -20.22
C VAL A 134 -44.65 7.83 -21.72
N GLU A 135 -45.66 8.37 -22.41
CA GLU A 135 -45.65 8.48 -23.88
C GLU A 135 -44.54 9.45 -24.30
N LYS A 136 -43.66 8.99 -25.19
CA LYS A 136 -42.58 9.78 -25.76
C LYS A 136 -43.13 10.64 -26.89
N SER A 137 -43.21 11.96 -26.72
CA SER A 137 -43.38 12.88 -27.85
C SER A 137 -42.03 13.07 -28.56
N LYS A 138 -41.98 12.72 -29.84
CA LYS A 138 -40.82 12.97 -30.72
C LYS A 138 -40.92 14.40 -31.24
N ILE A 139 -40.03 15.29 -30.79
CA ILE A 139 -39.92 16.66 -31.31
C ILE A 139 -38.74 16.69 -32.30
N PHE A 140 -39.06 16.85 -33.58
CA PHE A 140 -38.08 17.09 -34.65
C PHE A 140 -37.74 18.58 -34.70
N LYS A 141 -36.45 18.93 -34.57
CA LYS A 141 -35.97 20.30 -34.81
C LYS A 141 -35.52 20.43 -36.26
N HIS A 142 -36.21 21.30 -37.00
CA HIS A 142 -35.89 21.70 -38.36
C HIS A 142 -34.69 22.67 -38.37
N ILE A 143 -33.68 22.38 -39.19
CA ILE A 143 -32.48 23.22 -39.38
C ILE A 143 -32.70 24.06 -40.64
N SER A 144 -32.85 25.38 -40.49
CA SER A 144 -32.80 26.33 -41.61
C SER A 144 -31.41 26.98 -41.70
N LYS A 145 -30.89 27.03 -42.93
CA LYS A 145 -29.54 27.44 -43.33
C LYS A 145 -29.50 28.92 -43.77
N LYS A 146 -28.29 29.52 -43.70
CA LYS A 146 -27.79 30.84 -44.23
C LYS A 146 -27.72 31.97 -43.18
N THR A 147 -26.70 32.84 -43.14
CA THR A 147 -25.64 33.19 -44.13
C THR A 147 -24.39 33.73 -43.42
N GLU A 148 -23.28 33.67 -44.14
CA GLU A 148 -21.92 34.12 -43.84
C GLU A 148 -21.81 35.61 -43.48
N ASP A 149 -20.90 35.95 -42.56
CA ASP A 149 -20.31 37.30 -42.50
C ASP A 149 -18.77 37.17 -42.50
N ARG A 150 -18.16 37.72 -43.54
CA ARG A 150 -16.70 37.70 -43.80
C ARG A 150 -16.01 38.69 -42.88
N ARG A 151 -15.08 38.22 -42.05
CA ARG A 151 -13.98 39.06 -41.54
C ARG A 151 -12.66 38.32 -41.70
N GLN A 152 -11.95 38.66 -42.77
CA GLN A 152 -10.52 38.35 -42.93
C GLN A 152 -9.71 39.48 -42.29
N PHE A 153 -8.71 39.12 -41.48
CA PHE A 153 -7.60 39.98 -41.11
C PHE A 153 -6.30 39.18 -41.24
N SER A 154 -5.41 39.62 -42.14
CA SER A 154 -3.94 39.59 -42.01
C SER A 154 -3.28 39.98 -43.34
N HIS A 155 -2.80 41.22 -43.46
CA HIS A 155 -1.38 41.58 -43.48
C HIS A 155 -1.24 43.08 -43.19
#